data_AF-A0AAD5MXU1-F1
#
_entry.id   AF-A0AAD5MXU1-F1
#
_cell.length_a   1.000
_cell.length_b   1.000
_cell.length_c   1.000
_cell.angle_alpha   90.00
_cell.angle_beta   90.00
_cell.angle_gamma   90.00
#
_symmetry.space_group_name_H-M   'P 1'
#
loop_
_entity.id
_entity.type
_entity.pdbx_description
1 polymer ?
#
loop_
_entity_poly.entity_id
_entity_poly.type
_entity_poly.pdbx_seq_one_letter_code
_entity_poly.pdbx_strand_id
1 'polypeptide(L)'
;MDFLSDHGTLYYSKKIINGVLEIDEREARQEALTFASRFDAEFLFSVDGDAVITNEKTLQHLIEYSVNYEIGIVAPMIAQPKKMFTNFWGALSSSGYYARSEDYVAIVQRKRVGVWNVPFVTSAVLINKEKMKEMKTPYFYDKSLDVDMSFCKWARDKGHFMYVDNEHYFGFLIVSDDYADIVHSGKLHPELWEIFENRELWELRYVHPDYHKLLKEGVEVKQACPDVYDYPLVSERFCKEIIEEMEHFGKWSDGTNKDERIAGGYENVPTRDIHMNQIGFERHWLFFMDEYVRPIQEKVFIGYYHRPVESSMMFVVRYRPDEQSFLRPHHDASTFSIDIALNKRGVDYEGGGVRYTRYNCTVAADQIGYAMMFPGRLTHQHEGLPTTKGTRYILVSFVNP
;
A
#
# COMPACT_ATOMS: atom_id res chain seq x y z
N MET A 1 1.70 -12.65 -8.47
CA MET A 1 1.97 -14.07 -8.19
C MET A 1 0.99 -14.52 -7.13
N ASP A 2 0.58 -15.78 -7.18
CA ASP A 2 -0.37 -16.36 -6.23
C ASP A 2 0.37 -16.75 -4.94
N PHE A 3 -0.05 -16.26 -3.78
CA PHE A 3 0.57 -16.58 -2.49
C PHE A 3 0.73 -18.10 -2.29
N LEU A 4 -0.24 -18.88 -2.77
CA LEU A 4 -0.25 -20.33 -2.60
C LEU A 4 0.72 -21.05 -3.53
N SER A 5 1.12 -20.45 -4.67
CA SER A 5 2.18 -20.99 -5.51
C SER A 5 3.54 -20.81 -4.84
N ASP A 6 3.75 -19.67 -4.20
CA ASP A 6 5.06 -19.26 -3.70
C ASP A 6 5.33 -19.79 -2.29
N HIS A 7 4.29 -19.84 -1.44
CA HIS A 7 4.42 -20.16 -0.01
C HIS A 7 3.64 -21.39 0.42
N GLY A 8 2.78 -21.94 -0.42
CA GLY A 8 1.88 -23.02 -0.02
C GLY A 8 2.59 -24.32 0.40
N THR A 9 3.85 -24.52 0.02
CA THR A 9 4.67 -25.68 0.44
C THR A 9 5.30 -25.51 1.82
N LEU A 10 5.27 -24.29 2.39
CA LEU A 10 5.76 -24.00 3.74
C LEU A 10 4.76 -24.46 4.83
N TYR A 11 3.52 -24.78 4.44
CA TYR A 11 2.47 -25.23 5.34
C TYR A 11 2.32 -26.76 5.32
N TYR A 12 2.05 -27.37 6.47
CA TYR A 12 1.86 -28.82 6.60
C TYR A 12 0.69 -29.35 5.76
N SER A 13 -0.41 -28.60 5.71
CA SER A 13 -1.59 -28.88 4.89
C SER A 13 -2.28 -27.59 4.50
N LYS A 14 -3.05 -27.61 3.40
CA LYS A 14 -3.84 -26.47 2.93
C LYS A 14 -5.17 -26.93 2.34
N LYS A 15 -6.21 -26.14 2.60
CA LYS A 15 -7.52 -26.24 1.96
C LYS A 15 -7.92 -24.84 1.49
N ILE A 16 -8.38 -24.75 0.24
CA ILE A 16 -8.86 -23.51 -0.35
C ILE A 16 -10.37 -23.67 -0.54
N ILE A 17 -11.13 -22.64 -0.20
CA ILE A 17 -12.57 -22.56 -0.42
C ILE A 17 -12.82 -21.25 -1.17
N ASN A 18 -13.36 -21.32 -2.38
CA ASN A 18 -13.54 -20.12 -3.20
C ASN A 18 -14.87 -19.44 -2.83
N GLY A 19 -14.77 -18.39 -2.01
CA GLY A 19 -15.85 -17.81 -1.20
C GLY A 19 -17.01 -17.11 -1.92
N VAL A 20 -17.08 -17.09 -3.25
CA VAL A 20 -18.24 -16.50 -3.97
C VAL A 20 -19.19 -17.58 -4.52
N LEU A 21 -18.76 -18.85 -4.58
CA LEU A 21 -19.55 -19.91 -5.22
C LEU A 21 -19.81 -21.13 -4.33
N GLU A 22 -19.14 -21.28 -3.18
CA GLU A 22 -19.16 -22.53 -2.42
C GLU A 22 -19.91 -22.45 -1.08
N ILE A 23 -19.66 -21.44 -0.23
CA ILE A 23 -20.27 -21.31 1.12
C ILE A 23 -20.27 -19.84 1.59
N ASP A 24 -21.14 -19.50 2.56
CA ASP A 24 -21.16 -18.17 3.19
C ASP A 24 -20.08 -18.01 4.29
N GLU A 25 -19.97 -16.80 4.87
CA GLU A 25 -18.99 -16.52 5.93
C GLU A 25 -19.16 -17.39 7.17
N ARG A 26 -20.39 -17.66 7.63
CA ARG A 26 -20.63 -18.49 8.82
C ARG A 26 -20.21 -19.92 8.56
N GLU A 27 -20.57 -20.46 7.40
CA GLU A 27 -20.15 -21.78 6.98
C GLU A 27 -18.63 -21.87 6.84
N ALA A 28 -17.97 -20.82 6.32
CA ALA A 28 -16.52 -20.78 6.22
C ALA A 28 -15.84 -20.80 7.59
N ARG A 29 -16.30 -19.99 8.55
CA ARG A 29 -15.77 -20.01 9.93
C ARG A 29 -16.05 -21.34 10.65
N GLN A 30 -17.20 -21.97 10.39
CA GLN A 30 -17.53 -23.29 10.92
C GLN A 30 -16.69 -24.41 10.29
N GLU A 31 -16.39 -24.32 8.99
CA GLU A 31 -15.51 -25.26 8.31
C GLU A 31 -14.07 -25.14 8.81
N ALA A 32 -13.61 -23.93 9.18
CA ALA A 32 -12.30 -23.73 9.81
C ALA A 32 -12.18 -24.48 11.16
N LEU A 33 -13.21 -24.41 12.03
CA LEU A 33 -13.27 -25.19 13.27
C LEU A 33 -13.28 -26.71 13.00
N THR A 34 -14.04 -27.12 12.00
CA THR A 34 -14.14 -28.52 11.59
C THR A 34 -12.79 -29.03 11.06
N PHE A 35 -12.10 -28.23 10.26
CA PHE A 35 -10.78 -28.53 9.74
C PHE A 35 -9.75 -28.63 10.86
N ALA A 36 -9.71 -27.66 11.78
CA ALA A 36 -8.83 -27.70 12.96
C ALA A 36 -9.05 -28.98 13.78
N SER A 37 -10.31 -29.37 14.00
CA SER A 37 -10.67 -30.60 14.73
C SER A 37 -10.21 -31.87 14.01
N ARG A 38 -10.25 -31.94 12.68
CA ARG A 38 -9.79 -33.10 11.89
C ARG A 38 -8.29 -33.35 12.03
N PHE A 39 -7.51 -32.30 12.24
CA PHE A 39 -6.06 -32.36 12.43
C PHE A 39 -5.64 -32.37 13.91
N ASP A 40 -6.61 -32.49 14.82
CA ASP A 40 -6.38 -32.47 16.28
C ASP A 40 -5.59 -31.23 16.76
N ALA A 41 -5.80 -30.10 16.09
CA ALA A 41 -5.02 -28.87 16.28
C ALA A 41 -5.09 -28.36 17.73
N GLU A 42 -3.95 -27.94 18.27
CA GLU A 42 -3.86 -27.35 19.61
C GLU A 42 -4.45 -25.93 19.67
N PHE A 43 -4.36 -25.21 18.56
CA PHE A 43 -4.86 -23.85 18.43
C PHE A 43 -5.45 -23.63 17.03
N LEU A 44 -6.48 -22.79 16.95
CA LEU A 44 -6.96 -22.18 15.72
C LEU A 44 -6.67 -20.69 15.80
N PHE A 45 -5.90 -20.15 14.84
CA PHE A 45 -5.74 -18.73 14.67
C PHE A 45 -6.53 -18.27 13.43
N SER A 46 -7.70 -17.66 13.67
CA SER A 46 -8.54 -17.07 12.63
C SER A 46 -8.06 -15.67 12.34
N VAL A 47 -7.76 -15.35 11.09
CA VAL A 47 -7.31 -14.01 10.66
C VAL A 47 -8.08 -13.63 9.40
N ASP A 48 -8.77 -12.51 9.46
CA ASP A 48 -9.59 -11.97 8.39
C ASP A 48 -8.71 -11.17 7.40
N GLY A 49 -9.19 -10.99 6.18
CA GLY A 49 -8.42 -10.37 5.09
C GLY A 49 -8.10 -8.89 5.31
N ASP A 50 -8.77 -8.24 6.26
CA ASP A 50 -8.56 -6.85 6.65
C ASP A 50 -7.57 -6.67 7.82
N ALA A 51 -7.10 -7.77 8.43
CA ALA A 51 -6.11 -7.76 9.49
C ALA A 51 -4.68 -7.89 8.94
N VAL A 52 -3.91 -6.81 9.00
CA VAL A 52 -2.50 -6.81 8.58
C VAL A 52 -1.62 -7.05 9.80
N ILE A 53 -1.09 -8.27 9.93
CA ILE A 53 -0.18 -8.65 11.02
C ILE A 53 1.27 -8.32 10.62
N THR A 54 1.84 -7.31 11.25
CA THR A 54 3.23 -6.86 10.98
C THR A 54 4.24 -7.44 11.96
N ASN A 55 3.79 -7.93 13.12
CA ASN A 55 4.67 -8.55 14.10
C ASN A 55 4.77 -10.06 13.85
N GLU A 56 5.94 -10.50 13.37
CA GLU A 56 6.23 -11.90 13.05
C GLU A 56 6.06 -12.86 14.24
N LYS A 57 6.10 -12.34 15.48
CA LYS A 57 5.93 -13.13 16.72
C LYS A 57 4.50 -13.19 17.23
N THR A 58 3.53 -12.61 16.52
CA THR A 58 2.12 -12.54 16.98
C THR A 58 1.59 -13.89 17.43
N LEU A 59 1.71 -14.93 16.60
CA LEU A 59 1.20 -16.27 16.94
C LEU A 59 1.91 -16.85 18.17
N GLN A 60 3.23 -16.66 18.28
CA GLN A 60 4.02 -17.14 19.43
C GLN A 60 3.54 -16.47 20.73
N HIS A 61 3.41 -15.14 20.73
CA HIS A 61 2.94 -14.40 21.90
C HIS A 61 1.54 -14.86 22.33
N LEU A 62 0.59 -14.96 21.40
CA LEU A 62 -0.78 -15.37 21.74
C LEU A 62 -0.84 -16.80 22.31
N ILE A 63 -0.03 -17.73 21.78
CA ILE A 63 0.07 -19.10 22.31
C ILE A 63 0.68 -19.08 23.71
N GLU A 64 1.76 -18.34 23.93
CA GLU A 64 2.40 -18.20 25.24
C GLU A 64 1.40 -17.68 26.29
N TYR A 65 0.58 -16.69 25.96
CA TYR A 65 -0.48 -16.21 26.86
C TYR A 65 -1.55 -17.27 27.12
N SER A 66 -2.00 -17.94 26.07
CA SER A 66 -3.02 -18.99 26.18
C SER A 66 -2.57 -20.14 27.10
N VAL A 67 -1.31 -20.57 26.97
CA VAL A 67 -0.72 -21.64 27.79
C VAL A 67 -0.44 -21.18 29.21
N ASN A 68 0.23 -20.04 29.39
CA ASN A 68 0.71 -19.60 30.71
C ASN A 68 -0.41 -19.12 31.65
N TYR A 69 -1.50 -18.60 31.10
CA TYR A 69 -2.62 -18.02 31.86
C TYR A 69 -3.95 -18.76 31.65
N GLU A 70 -3.91 -19.93 31.00
CA GLU A 70 -5.09 -20.75 30.70
C GLU A 70 -6.19 -19.99 29.94
N ILE A 71 -5.78 -19.06 29.07
CA ILE A 71 -6.71 -18.21 28.30
C ILE A 71 -7.22 -18.97 27.07
N GLY A 72 -8.54 -19.16 27.01
CA GLY A 72 -9.19 -19.93 25.94
C GLY A 72 -9.37 -19.21 24.61
N ILE A 73 -9.63 -17.89 24.65
CA ILE A 73 -9.91 -17.04 23.49
C ILE A 73 -9.16 -15.72 23.68
N VAL A 74 -8.22 -15.42 22.78
CA VAL A 74 -7.39 -14.21 22.84
C VAL A 74 -7.18 -13.61 21.46
N ALA A 75 -7.29 -12.28 21.36
CA ALA A 75 -7.05 -11.52 20.14
C ALA A 75 -5.86 -10.57 20.34
N PRO A 76 -4.98 -10.39 19.35
CA PRO A 76 -4.05 -9.27 19.36
C PRO A 76 -4.84 -7.97 19.12
N MET A 77 -4.56 -6.92 19.88
CA MET A 77 -5.18 -5.62 19.64
C MET A 77 -4.63 -5.02 18.35
N ILE A 78 -5.49 -4.95 17.33
CA ILE A 78 -5.24 -4.25 16.08
C ILE A 78 -6.31 -3.16 15.88
N ALA A 79 -5.87 -2.04 15.34
CA ALA A 79 -6.67 -0.84 15.18
C ALA A 79 -6.46 -0.27 13.77
N GLN A 80 -7.46 0.44 13.26
CA GLN A 80 -7.27 1.24 12.05
C GLN A 80 -6.28 2.38 12.34
N PRO A 81 -5.23 2.57 11.51
CA PRO A 81 -4.23 3.61 11.75
C PRO A 81 -4.84 5.00 11.93
N LYS A 82 -4.42 5.71 12.98
CA LYS A 82 -4.89 7.07 13.34
C LYS A 82 -6.42 7.20 13.55
N LYS A 83 -7.17 6.10 13.57
CA LYS A 83 -8.59 6.03 13.87
C LYS A 83 -8.79 5.36 15.23
N MET A 84 -10.03 5.32 15.72
CA MET A 84 -10.39 4.67 16.99
C MET A 84 -11.05 3.31 16.80
N PHE A 85 -11.25 2.86 15.56
CA PHE A 85 -11.87 1.57 15.27
C PHE A 85 -10.88 0.44 15.54
N THR A 86 -11.32 -0.59 16.26
CA THR A 86 -10.49 -1.73 16.69
C THR A 86 -11.23 -3.05 16.53
N ASN A 87 -10.47 -4.15 16.54
CA ASN A 87 -11.00 -5.51 16.49
C ASN A 87 -11.58 -6.02 17.83
N PHE A 88 -11.97 -5.12 18.72
CA PHE A 88 -12.61 -5.45 20.00
C PHE A 88 -13.55 -4.33 20.45
N TRP A 89 -14.53 -4.66 21.28
CA TRP A 89 -15.36 -3.66 21.97
C TRP A 89 -15.13 -3.74 23.48
N GLY A 90 -15.02 -2.58 24.13
CA GLY A 90 -14.85 -2.55 25.59
C GLY A 90 -16.15 -2.72 26.38
N ALA A 91 -17.31 -2.43 25.78
CA ALA A 91 -18.61 -2.57 26.43
C ALA A 91 -19.71 -2.93 25.42
N LEU A 92 -20.87 -3.33 25.94
CA LEU A 92 -22.09 -3.53 25.17
C LEU A 92 -23.19 -2.59 25.66
N SER A 93 -24.04 -2.13 24.75
CA SER A 93 -25.30 -1.48 25.08
C SER A 93 -26.28 -2.51 25.70
N SER A 94 -27.40 -2.02 26.24
CA SER A 94 -28.47 -2.89 26.74
C SER A 94 -29.09 -3.78 25.65
N SER A 95 -28.95 -3.41 24.37
CA SER A 95 -29.38 -4.20 23.23
C SER A 95 -28.32 -5.20 22.73
N GLY A 96 -27.15 -5.26 23.37
CA GLY A 96 -26.07 -6.19 23.00
C GLY A 96 -25.18 -5.72 21.84
N TYR A 97 -25.30 -4.45 21.43
CA TYR A 97 -24.49 -3.82 20.37
C TYR A 97 -23.33 -3.02 20.97
N TYR A 98 -22.50 -2.42 20.10
CA TYR A 98 -21.36 -1.60 20.51
C TYR A 98 -21.73 -0.55 21.56
N ALA A 99 -20.95 -0.51 22.63
CA ALA A 99 -20.83 0.65 23.51
C ALA A 99 -19.35 0.89 23.83
N ARG A 100 -18.99 2.16 24.03
CA ARG A 100 -17.63 2.53 24.42
C ARG A 100 -17.47 2.37 25.94
N SER A 101 -16.50 1.57 26.39
CA SER A 101 -16.10 1.51 27.80
C SER A 101 -15.32 2.76 28.21
N GLU A 102 -15.29 3.04 29.51
CA GLU A 102 -14.56 4.18 30.09
C GLU A 102 -13.05 4.14 29.77
N ASP A 103 -12.47 2.95 29.77
CA ASP A 103 -11.04 2.70 29.54
C ASP A 103 -10.66 2.43 28.08
N TYR A 104 -11.64 2.36 27.17
CA TYR A 104 -11.42 2.02 25.76
C TYR A 104 -10.32 2.87 25.12
N VAL A 105 -10.41 4.19 25.24
CA VAL A 105 -9.43 5.12 24.64
C VAL A 105 -8.04 4.91 25.24
N ALA A 106 -7.94 4.59 26.53
CA ALA A 106 -6.65 4.35 27.18
C ALA A 106 -6.02 3.03 26.73
N ILE A 107 -6.82 1.99 26.47
CA ILE A 107 -6.37 0.70 25.93
C ILE A 107 -5.92 0.86 24.47
N VAL A 108 -6.75 1.48 23.62
CA VAL A 108 -6.45 1.69 22.18
C VAL A 108 -5.20 2.54 21.98
N GLN A 109 -5.04 3.62 22.76
CA GLN A 109 -3.84 4.47 22.71
C GLN A 109 -2.64 3.90 23.47
N ARG A 110 -2.74 2.66 24.01
CA ARG A 110 -1.69 2.01 24.81
C ARG A 110 -1.20 2.84 26.00
N LYS A 111 -2.07 3.68 26.55
CA LYS A 111 -1.86 4.35 27.85
C LYS A 111 -2.06 3.40 29.02
N ARG A 112 -2.89 2.37 28.81
CA ARG A 112 -3.01 1.20 29.67
C ARG A 112 -2.68 -0.03 28.83
N VAL A 113 -1.73 -0.82 29.31
CA VAL A 113 -1.16 -1.95 28.58
C VAL A 113 -1.33 -3.23 29.40
N GLY A 114 -1.74 -4.32 28.76
CA GLY A 114 -1.98 -5.62 29.38
C GLY A 114 -2.89 -6.51 28.53
N VAL A 115 -3.43 -7.53 29.17
CA VAL A 115 -4.42 -8.44 28.58
C VAL A 115 -5.78 -8.20 29.23
N TRP A 116 -6.77 -7.83 28.43
CA TRP A 116 -8.05 -7.28 28.90
C TRP A 116 -9.20 -8.21 28.58
N ASN A 117 -9.99 -8.59 29.58
CA ASN A 117 -11.24 -9.30 29.35
C ASN A 117 -12.28 -8.35 28.73
N VAL A 118 -12.77 -8.68 27.54
CA VAL A 118 -13.63 -7.83 26.72
C VAL A 118 -14.85 -8.60 26.21
N PRO A 119 -16.00 -7.94 26.03
CA PRO A 119 -17.23 -8.61 25.61
C PRO A 119 -17.28 -9.00 24.12
N PHE A 120 -16.36 -8.50 23.28
CA PHE A 120 -16.37 -8.74 21.83
C PHE A 120 -14.96 -8.67 21.26
N VAL A 121 -14.61 -9.60 20.38
CA VAL A 121 -13.38 -9.67 19.59
C VAL A 121 -13.70 -10.13 18.16
N THR A 122 -12.93 -9.67 17.17
CA THR A 122 -13.09 -9.98 15.73
C THR A 122 -11.73 -9.89 15.01
N SER A 123 -11.71 -10.11 13.70
CA SER A 123 -10.62 -9.93 12.71
C SER A 123 -9.35 -10.77 12.90
N ALA A 124 -8.90 -11.01 14.13
CA ALA A 124 -7.76 -11.85 14.47
C ALA A 124 -8.00 -12.48 15.84
N VAL A 125 -8.22 -13.79 15.91
CA VAL A 125 -8.59 -14.47 17.17
C VAL A 125 -7.89 -15.83 17.25
N LEU A 126 -7.15 -16.06 18.33
CA LEU A 126 -6.60 -17.35 18.71
C LEU A 126 -7.57 -18.07 19.65
N ILE A 127 -7.88 -19.32 19.35
CA ILE A 127 -8.76 -20.19 20.14
C ILE A 127 -8.00 -21.48 20.46
N ASN A 128 -7.96 -21.87 21.73
CA ASN A 128 -7.29 -23.11 22.13
C ASN A 128 -8.19 -24.36 21.96
N LYS A 129 -7.55 -25.53 21.94
CA LYS A 129 -8.19 -26.83 21.75
C LYS A 129 -9.31 -27.12 22.73
N GLU A 130 -9.14 -26.77 24.01
CA GLU A 130 -10.17 -27.02 25.03
C GLU A 130 -11.44 -26.23 24.72
N LYS A 131 -11.33 -24.98 24.28
CA LYS A 131 -12.50 -24.20 23.85
C LYS A 131 -13.08 -24.68 22.53
N MET A 132 -12.25 -25.05 21.56
CA MET A 132 -12.73 -25.60 20.28
C MET A 132 -13.61 -26.84 20.47
N LYS A 133 -13.31 -27.72 21.45
CA LYS A 133 -14.16 -28.89 21.77
C LYS A 133 -15.58 -28.52 22.21
N GLU A 134 -15.76 -27.35 22.82
CA GLU A 134 -17.06 -26.84 23.25
C GLU A 134 -17.83 -26.15 22.10
N MET A 135 -17.13 -25.74 21.05
CA MET A 135 -17.65 -24.99 19.89
C MET A 135 -18.36 -25.88 18.87
N LYS A 136 -19.58 -26.34 19.18
CA LYS A 136 -20.40 -27.08 18.21
C LYS A 136 -20.78 -26.23 17.00
N THR A 137 -21.47 -25.11 17.25
CA THR A 137 -21.96 -24.18 16.21
C THR A 137 -21.95 -22.73 16.69
N PRO A 138 -20.81 -22.20 17.17
CA PRO A 138 -20.79 -20.89 17.85
C PRO A 138 -21.19 -19.74 16.91
N TYR A 139 -20.80 -19.82 15.63
CA TYR A 139 -21.14 -18.82 14.62
C TYR A 139 -22.63 -18.81 14.23
N PHE A 140 -23.38 -19.88 14.53
CA PHE A 140 -24.81 -19.99 14.30
C PHE A 140 -25.66 -19.86 15.57
N TYR A 141 -25.04 -19.44 16.69
CA TYR A 141 -25.70 -19.37 17.99
C TYR A 141 -26.88 -18.40 17.99
N ASP A 142 -26.70 -17.22 17.40
CA ASP A 142 -27.77 -16.27 17.10
C ASP A 142 -27.68 -15.82 15.63
N LYS A 143 -28.56 -16.37 14.79
CA LYS A 143 -28.56 -16.09 13.35
C LYS A 143 -29.07 -14.69 12.99
N SER A 144 -29.64 -13.96 13.95
CA SER A 144 -30.13 -12.59 13.73
C SER A 144 -29.03 -11.53 13.87
N LEU A 145 -27.93 -11.87 14.54
CA LEU A 145 -26.73 -11.04 14.66
C LEU A 145 -25.77 -11.35 13.53
N ASP A 146 -24.74 -10.54 13.27
CA ASP A 146 -23.65 -10.92 12.36
C ASP A 146 -22.82 -12.12 12.91
N VAL A 147 -21.86 -12.57 12.13
CA VAL A 147 -21.09 -13.80 12.39
C VAL A 147 -20.29 -13.71 13.69
N ASP A 148 -19.58 -12.60 13.88
CA ASP A 148 -18.71 -12.39 15.04
C ASP A 148 -19.50 -12.04 16.29
N MET A 149 -20.59 -11.27 16.16
CA MET A 149 -21.49 -11.01 17.28
C MET A 149 -22.15 -12.30 17.78
N SER A 150 -22.53 -13.21 16.88
CA SER A 150 -23.07 -14.53 17.22
C SER A 150 -22.03 -15.38 18.00
N PHE A 151 -20.78 -15.42 17.51
CA PHE A 151 -19.67 -16.09 18.20
C PHE A 151 -19.40 -15.49 19.59
N CYS A 152 -19.27 -14.17 19.69
CA CYS A 152 -19.00 -13.49 20.96
C CYS A 152 -20.18 -13.66 21.94
N LYS A 153 -21.42 -13.65 21.45
CA LYS A 153 -22.61 -13.92 22.26
C LYS A 153 -22.60 -15.36 22.80
N TRP A 154 -22.26 -16.35 21.96
CA TRP A 154 -22.08 -17.73 22.41
C TRP A 154 -21.04 -17.82 23.52
N ALA A 155 -19.89 -17.17 23.35
CA ALA A 155 -18.81 -17.20 24.35
C ALA A 155 -19.30 -16.65 25.70
N ARG A 156 -19.93 -15.48 25.69
CA ARG A 156 -20.48 -14.85 26.91
C ARG A 156 -21.57 -15.71 27.57
N ASP A 157 -22.53 -16.22 26.81
CA ASP A 157 -23.65 -17.01 27.34
C ASP A 157 -23.20 -18.39 27.86
N LYS A 158 -22.02 -18.86 27.44
CA LYS A 158 -21.35 -20.06 27.97
C LYS A 158 -20.31 -19.77 29.06
N GLY A 159 -20.17 -18.51 29.49
CA GLY A 159 -19.24 -18.12 30.54
C GLY A 159 -17.77 -18.17 30.12
N HIS A 160 -17.49 -18.09 28.82
CA HIS A 160 -16.14 -17.98 28.29
C HIS A 160 -15.74 -16.51 28.21
N PHE A 161 -14.63 -16.17 28.87
CA PHE A 161 -13.99 -14.87 28.69
C PHE A 161 -13.26 -14.80 27.35
N MET A 162 -13.27 -13.61 26.76
CA MET A 162 -12.53 -13.28 25.56
C MET A 162 -11.56 -12.17 25.93
N TYR A 163 -10.32 -12.31 25.49
CA TYR A 163 -9.27 -11.37 25.87
C TYR A 163 -8.71 -10.62 24.66
N VAL A 164 -8.27 -9.39 24.88
CA VAL A 164 -7.47 -8.64 23.92
C VAL A 164 -6.12 -8.27 24.53
N ASP A 165 -5.04 -8.54 23.80
CA ASP A 165 -3.66 -8.24 24.19
C ASP A 165 -3.18 -6.97 23.50
N ASN A 166 -2.78 -5.96 24.28
CA ASN A 166 -2.17 -4.74 23.74
C ASN A 166 -0.74 -4.48 24.27
N GLU A 167 -0.02 -5.51 24.73
CA GLU A 167 1.36 -5.44 25.22
C GLU A 167 2.38 -5.22 24.10
N HIS A 168 2.08 -5.73 22.89
CA HIS A 168 2.91 -5.52 21.70
C HIS A 168 2.13 -4.87 20.57
N TYR A 169 2.82 -4.11 19.72
CA TYR A 169 2.24 -3.71 18.43
C TYR A 169 2.22 -4.94 17.52
N PHE A 170 1.03 -5.44 17.20
CA PHE A 170 0.84 -6.65 16.42
C PHE A 170 0.62 -6.37 14.93
N GLY A 171 0.04 -5.21 14.62
CA GLY A 171 -0.37 -4.85 13.28
C GLY A 171 -1.49 -3.82 13.29
N PHE A 172 -2.24 -3.76 12.19
CA PHE A 172 -3.31 -2.78 11.99
C PHE A 172 -4.46 -3.37 11.16
N LEU A 173 -5.60 -2.69 11.20
CA LEU A 173 -6.76 -2.98 10.34
C LEU A 173 -6.75 -2.05 9.14
N ILE A 174 -7.03 -2.58 7.94
CA ILE A 174 -7.30 -1.75 6.77
C ILE A 174 -8.74 -1.24 6.79
N VAL A 175 -8.99 -0.21 5.99
CA VAL A 175 -10.30 0.37 5.73
C VAL A 175 -10.77 -0.14 4.37
N SER A 176 -11.86 -0.90 4.32
CA SER A 176 -12.34 -1.51 3.07
C SER A 176 -13.64 -0.92 2.53
N ASP A 177 -14.26 0.02 3.23
CA ASP A 177 -15.62 0.52 2.95
C ASP A 177 -15.78 0.97 1.48
N ASP A 178 -14.81 1.75 0.98
CA ASP A 178 -14.85 2.33 -0.36
C ASP A 178 -14.01 1.53 -1.39
N TYR A 179 -13.34 0.45 -0.98
CA TYR A 179 -12.45 -0.32 -1.86
C TYR A 179 -13.24 -0.98 -3.02
N ALA A 180 -14.46 -1.44 -2.73
CA ALA A 180 -15.35 -2.01 -3.73
C ALA A 180 -15.66 -1.01 -4.86
N ASP A 181 -15.82 0.27 -4.54
CA ASP A 181 -16.10 1.31 -5.55
C ASP A 181 -14.90 1.55 -6.46
N ILE A 182 -13.68 1.49 -5.92
CA ILE A 182 -12.46 1.56 -6.73
C ILE A 182 -12.37 0.37 -7.69
N VAL A 183 -12.63 -0.84 -7.20
CA VAL A 183 -12.69 -2.05 -8.03
C VAL A 183 -13.75 -1.93 -9.12
N HIS A 184 -14.95 -1.46 -8.78
CA HIS A 184 -16.05 -1.25 -9.73
C HIS A 184 -15.76 -0.16 -10.77
N SER A 185 -14.86 0.79 -10.48
CA SER A 185 -14.43 1.81 -11.44
C SER A 185 -13.53 1.29 -12.56
N GLY A 186 -13.21 -0.01 -12.55
CA GLY A 186 -12.48 -0.68 -13.63
C GLY A 186 -10.96 -0.46 -13.59
N LYS A 187 -10.40 -0.11 -12.43
CA LYS A 187 -8.94 -0.07 -12.26
C LYS A 187 -8.36 -1.48 -12.30
N LEU A 188 -7.25 -1.65 -13.00
CA LEU A 188 -6.53 -2.92 -13.09
C LEU A 188 -5.79 -3.23 -11.77
N HIS A 189 -5.27 -2.20 -11.10
CA HIS A 189 -4.56 -2.23 -9.83
C HIS A 189 -5.19 -1.25 -8.83
N PRO A 190 -6.37 -1.57 -8.26
CA PRO A 190 -7.11 -0.69 -7.34
C PRO A 190 -6.25 -0.15 -6.18
N GLU A 191 -5.29 -0.93 -5.71
CA GLU A 191 -4.47 -0.56 -4.55
C GLU A 191 -3.55 0.64 -4.79
N LEU A 192 -3.29 1.04 -6.05
CA LEU A 192 -2.61 2.31 -6.33
C LEU A 192 -3.39 3.51 -5.77
N TRP A 193 -4.73 3.45 -5.76
CA TRP A 193 -5.62 4.52 -5.31
C TRP A 193 -5.82 4.55 -3.78
N GLU A 194 -5.20 3.64 -3.04
CA GLU A 194 -5.42 3.46 -1.58
C GLU A 194 -4.54 4.34 -0.68
N ILE A 195 -3.80 5.30 -1.24
CA ILE A 195 -2.83 6.13 -0.49
C ILE A 195 -3.48 6.96 0.64
N PHE A 196 -4.77 7.26 0.53
CA PHE A 196 -5.50 8.08 1.49
C PHE A 196 -6.04 7.27 2.68
N GLU A 197 -6.73 6.17 2.41
CA GLU A 197 -7.39 5.37 3.45
C GLU A 197 -6.44 4.36 4.10
N ASN A 198 -5.56 3.73 3.32
CA ASN A 198 -4.68 2.64 3.76
C ASN A 198 -3.20 2.96 3.57
N ARG A 199 -2.80 4.18 3.96
CA ARG A 199 -1.44 4.72 3.74
C ARG A 199 -0.31 3.82 4.22
N GLU A 200 -0.40 3.22 5.41
CA GLU A 200 0.66 2.35 5.94
C GLU A 200 0.89 1.12 5.04
N LEU A 201 -0.19 0.50 4.56
CA LEU A 201 -0.10 -0.62 3.62
C LEU A 201 0.35 -0.17 2.22
N TRP A 202 -0.09 1.01 1.79
CA TRP A 202 0.32 1.62 0.53
C TRP A 202 1.83 1.88 0.52
N GLU A 203 2.38 2.46 1.60
CA GLU A 203 3.82 2.70 1.78
C GLU A 203 4.63 1.40 1.69
N LEU A 204 4.20 0.35 2.39
CA LEU A 204 4.86 -0.97 2.35
C LEU A 204 4.92 -1.58 0.94
N ARG A 205 3.96 -1.25 0.07
CA ARG A 205 3.87 -1.79 -1.30
C ARG A 205 4.57 -0.91 -2.32
N TYR A 206 4.48 0.40 -2.20
CA TYR A 206 4.74 1.33 -3.31
C TYR A 206 5.88 2.33 -3.06
N VAL A 207 6.32 2.53 -1.82
CA VAL A 207 7.51 3.33 -1.52
C VAL A 207 8.75 2.44 -1.60
N HIS A 208 9.85 2.97 -2.15
CA HIS A 208 11.09 2.21 -2.22
C HIS A 208 11.60 1.85 -0.79
N PRO A 209 12.02 0.60 -0.51
CA PRO A 209 12.44 0.19 0.84
C PRO A 209 13.56 1.05 1.46
N ASP A 210 14.44 1.58 0.63
CA ASP A 210 15.54 2.47 1.04
C ASP A 210 15.17 3.95 1.17
N TYR A 211 13.96 4.37 0.76
CA TYR A 211 13.56 5.78 0.75
C TYR A 211 13.71 6.43 2.14
N HIS A 212 13.17 5.81 3.20
CA HIS A 212 13.22 6.39 4.55
C HIS A 212 14.64 6.48 5.11
N LYS A 213 15.62 5.73 4.56
CA LYS A 213 17.02 5.87 4.97
C LYS A 213 17.57 7.24 4.55
N LEU A 214 17.07 7.80 3.45
CA LEU A 214 17.47 9.11 2.95
C LEU A 214 17.02 10.26 3.87
N LEU A 215 15.98 10.07 4.67
CA LEU A 215 15.47 11.11 5.57
C LEU A 215 16.27 11.20 6.88
N LYS A 216 17.15 10.24 7.16
CA LYS A 216 17.99 10.25 8.36
C LYS A 216 19.02 11.39 8.30
N GLU A 217 19.35 11.93 9.47
CA GLU A 217 20.38 12.96 9.62
C GLU A 217 21.75 12.41 9.18
N GLY A 218 22.55 13.24 8.50
CA GLY A 218 23.86 12.87 8.00
C GLY A 218 23.89 11.98 6.75
N VAL A 219 22.74 11.46 6.29
CA VAL A 219 22.68 10.72 5.01
C VAL A 219 22.61 11.71 3.86
N GLU A 220 23.60 11.67 2.97
CA GLU A 220 23.66 12.50 1.77
C GLU A 220 22.85 11.88 0.62
N VAL A 221 22.12 12.71 -0.12
CA VAL A 221 21.43 12.30 -1.35
C VAL A 221 22.42 12.44 -2.50
N LYS A 222 22.66 11.35 -3.24
CA LYS A 222 23.68 11.33 -4.29
C LYS A 222 23.31 12.28 -5.43
N GLN A 223 24.34 12.87 -6.04
CA GLN A 223 24.20 13.63 -7.27
C GLN A 223 24.87 12.89 -8.43
N ALA A 224 24.13 12.68 -9.52
CA ALA A 224 24.65 12.06 -10.74
C ALA A 224 25.34 13.09 -11.65
N CYS A 225 24.87 14.34 -11.61
CA CYS A 225 25.45 15.52 -12.24
C CYS A 225 25.32 16.71 -11.27
N PRO A 226 26.00 17.85 -11.49
CA PRO A 226 25.81 19.04 -10.65
C PRO A 226 24.34 19.41 -10.53
N ASP A 227 23.82 19.47 -9.30
CA ASP A 227 22.42 19.77 -8.96
C ASP A 227 21.38 18.82 -9.59
N VAL A 228 21.80 17.60 -9.95
CA VAL A 228 20.92 16.50 -10.38
C VAL A 228 21.03 15.39 -9.35
N TYR A 229 20.03 15.31 -8.47
CA TYR A 229 19.97 14.32 -7.40
C TYR A 229 19.37 13.02 -7.91
N ASP A 230 19.94 11.89 -7.51
CA ASP A 230 19.54 10.54 -7.93
C ASP A 230 19.30 9.66 -6.70
N TYR A 231 18.05 9.22 -6.49
CA TYR A 231 17.66 8.58 -5.25
C TYR A 231 16.47 7.62 -5.39
N PRO A 232 16.41 6.57 -4.54
CA PRO A 232 15.27 5.66 -4.50
C PRO A 232 13.99 6.35 -4.03
N LEU A 233 12.88 6.21 -4.76
CA LEU A 233 11.61 6.85 -4.43
C LEU A 233 10.44 5.87 -4.39
N VAL A 234 10.15 5.18 -5.49
CA VAL A 234 9.04 4.22 -5.61
C VAL A 234 9.54 2.79 -5.73
N SER A 235 8.71 1.81 -5.35
CA SER A 235 9.07 0.39 -5.44
C SER A 235 8.98 -0.14 -6.88
N GLU A 236 9.63 -1.26 -7.15
CA GLU A 236 9.46 -1.96 -8.44
C GLU A 236 8.00 -2.35 -8.70
N ARG A 237 7.24 -2.65 -7.65
CA ARG A 237 5.80 -2.95 -7.75
C ARG A 237 5.02 -1.74 -8.24
N PHE A 238 5.27 -0.56 -7.69
CA PHE A 238 4.63 0.68 -8.17
C PHE A 238 4.92 0.88 -9.66
N CYS A 239 6.20 0.78 -10.04
CA CYS A 239 6.61 1.00 -11.42
C CYS A 239 5.94 0.04 -12.40
N LYS A 240 5.84 -1.24 -12.02
CA LYS A 240 5.15 -2.25 -12.82
C LYS A 240 3.67 -1.93 -12.96
N GLU A 241 2.97 -1.75 -11.84
CA GLU A 241 1.51 -1.59 -11.84
C GLU A 241 1.07 -0.27 -12.51
N ILE A 242 1.85 0.82 -12.38
CA ILE A 242 1.53 2.05 -13.10
C ILE A 242 1.75 1.90 -14.62
N ILE A 243 2.75 1.14 -15.08
CA ILE A 243 2.89 0.81 -16.52
C ILE A 243 1.67 0.02 -17.00
N GLU A 244 1.26 -1.00 -16.23
CA GLU A 244 0.11 -1.85 -16.55
C GLU A 244 -1.18 -1.02 -16.64
N GLU A 245 -1.42 -0.07 -15.73
CA GLU A 245 -2.54 0.89 -15.81
C GLU A 245 -2.48 1.79 -17.05
N MET A 246 -1.31 2.34 -17.38
CA MET A 246 -1.15 3.22 -18.54
C MET A 246 -1.42 2.47 -19.85
N GLU A 247 -0.91 1.24 -19.98
CA GLU A 247 -1.19 0.39 -21.13
C GLU A 247 -2.64 -0.11 -21.16
N HIS A 248 -3.26 -0.36 -20.01
CA HIS A 248 -4.68 -0.69 -19.92
C HIS A 248 -5.57 0.46 -20.39
N PHE A 249 -5.23 1.71 -20.04
CA PHE A 249 -5.92 2.89 -20.56
C PHE A 249 -5.69 3.06 -22.07
N GLY A 250 -4.46 2.83 -22.54
CA GLY A 250 -4.10 2.64 -23.95
C GLY A 250 -4.22 3.87 -24.86
N LYS A 251 -4.76 5.00 -24.39
CA LYS A 251 -4.94 6.24 -25.17
C LYS A 251 -3.72 7.14 -25.08
N TRP A 252 -2.56 6.65 -25.53
CA TRP A 252 -1.32 7.41 -25.64
C TRP A 252 -1.46 8.61 -26.58
N SER A 253 -0.72 9.69 -26.32
CA SER A 253 -0.62 10.83 -27.24
C SER A 253 -0.02 10.39 -28.58
N ASP A 254 -0.21 11.19 -29.62
CA ASP A 254 0.42 10.96 -30.92
C ASP A 254 1.87 11.47 -30.99
N GLY A 255 2.35 12.19 -29.97
CA GLY A 255 3.67 12.83 -29.91
C GLY A 255 3.78 14.12 -30.71
N THR A 256 2.65 14.76 -31.03
CA THR A 256 2.61 16.04 -31.75
C THR A 256 2.35 17.22 -30.82
N ASN A 257 2.66 18.43 -31.27
CA ASN A 257 2.48 19.65 -30.47
C ASN A 257 1.02 19.97 -30.14
N LYS A 258 0.03 19.31 -30.76
CA LYS A 258 -1.39 19.58 -30.51
C LYS A 258 -1.99 18.41 -29.77
N ASP A 259 -2.45 18.65 -28.56
CA ASP A 259 -3.08 17.63 -27.75
C ASP A 259 -4.31 18.19 -27.04
N GLU A 260 -5.49 17.84 -27.56
CA GLU A 260 -6.78 18.28 -27.00
C GLU A 260 -7.08 17.68 -25.62
N ARG A 261 -6.30 16.69 -25.17
CA ARG A 261 -6.45 16.01 -23.88
C ARG A 261 -5.86 16.84 -22.73
N ILE A 262 -4.99 17.81 -23.03
CA ILE A 262 -4.36 18.69 -22.05
C ILE A 262 -4.95 20.11 -22.08
N ALA A 263 -4.92 20.78 -20.93
CA ALA A 263 -5.42 22.16 -20.82
C ALA A 263 -4.59 23.11 -21.71
N GLY A 264 -5.25 23.78 -22.65
CA GLY A 264 -4.61 24.69 -23.60
C GLY A 264 -4.28 24.09 -24.98
N GLY A 265 -4.40 22.76 -25.14
CA GLY A 265 -4.36 22.12 -26.46
C GLY A 265 -2.98 22.09 -27.15
N TYR A 266 -1.91 22.54 -26.48
CA TYR A 266 -0.60 22.71 -27.10
C TYR A 266 0.56 22.35 -26.16
N GLU A 267 1.46 21.49 -26.63
CA GLU A 267 2.67 21.09 -25.93
C GLU A 267 3.91 21.60 -26.68
N ASN A 268 4.77 22.35 -25.99
CA ASN A 268 5.97 22.95 -26.61
C ASN A 268 7.01 21.89 -27.03
N VAL A 269 7.06 20.79 -26.30
CA VAL A 269 8.03 19.71 -26.47
C VAL A 269 7.27 18.38 -26.34
N PRO A 270 6.62 17.93 -27.42
CA PRO A 270 5.65 16.86 -27.29
C PRO A 270 6.30 15.51 -27.02
N THR A 271 5.65 14.71 -26.18
CA THR A 271 6.01 13.33 -25.90
C THR A 271 4.85 12.39 -26.18
N ARG A 272 5.14 11.08 -26.31
CA ARG A 272 4.11 10.03 -26.30
C ARG A 272 3.77 9.66 -24.87
N ASP A 273 2.66 10.19 -24.39
CA ASP A 273 2.35 10.18 -22.96
C ASP A 273 0.86 9.98 -22.62
N ILE A 274 0.67 9.70 -21.33
CA ILE A 274 -0.62 9.71 -20.63
C ILE A 274 -0.42 10.48 -19.32
N HIS A 275 -1.27 11.47 -19.09
CA HIS A 275 -1.30 12.28 -17.88
C HIS A 275 -2.07 11.58 -16.75
N MET A 276 -1.64 11.82 -15.51
CA MET A 276 -2.25 11.23 -14.32
C MET A 276 -3.75 11.58 -14.17
N ASN A 277 -4.18 12.75 -14.64
CA ASN A 277 -5.60 13.13 -14.60
C ASN A 277 -6.47 12.27 -15.53
N GLN A 278 -5.93 11.79 -16.67
CA GLN A 278 -6.66 10.98 -17.65
C GLN A 278 -7.03 9.61 -17.10
N ILE A 279 -6.25 9.09 -16.14
CA ILE A 279 -6.52 7.84 -15.42
C ILE A 279 -7.13 8.08 -14.03
N GLY A 280 -7.42 9.32 -13.65
CA GLY A 280 -7.97 9.67 -12.33
C GLY A 280 -6.98 9.48 -11.17
N PHE A 281 -5.68 9.57 -11.43
CA PHE A 281 -4.60 9.38 -10.45
C PHE A 281 -3.96 10.70 -9.96
N GLU A 282 -4.35 11.84 -10.56
CA GLU A 282 -3.79 13.18 -10.25
C GLU A 282 -3.73 13.50 -8.75
N ARG A 283 -4.85 13.40 -8.03
CA ARG A 283 -4.90 13.72 -6.60
C ARG A 283 -3.99 12.83 -5.76
N HIS A 284 -3.90 11.55 -6.12
CA HIS A 284 -3.07 10.56 -5.42
C HIS A 284 -1.59 10.87 -5.64
N TRP A 285 -1.22 11.20 -6.87
CA TRP A 285 0.15 11.55 -7.21
C TRP A 285 0.60 12.90 -6.63
N LEU A 286 -0.28 13.91 -6.61
CA LEU A 286 -0.02 15.18 -5.92
C LEU A 286 0.24 14.97 -4.42
N PHE A 287 -0.60 14.17 -3.76
CA PHE A 287 -0.39 13.81 -2.36
C PHE A 287 0.94 13.06 -2.15
N PHE A 288 1.27 12.12 -3.04
CA PHE A 288 2.56 11.42 -3.02
C PHE A 288 3.74 12.40 -3.13
N MET A 289 3.69 13.35 -4.06
CA MET A 289 4.76 14.34 -4.21
C MET A 289 4.91 15.20 -2.94
N ASP A 290 3.81 15.60 -2.32
CA ASP A 290 3.81 16.42 -1.12
C ASP A 290 4.40 15.70 0.11
N GLU A 291 4.18 14.39 0.19
CA GLU A 291 4.56 13.56 1.33
C GLU A 291 5.93 12.89 1.15
N TYR A 292 6.35 12.58 -0.08
CA TYR A 292 7.60 11.82 -0.34
C TYR A 292 8.63 12.56 -1.18
N VAL A 293 8.22 13.43 -2.11
CA VAL A 293 9.17 14.18 -2.96
C VAL A 293 9.63 15.45 -2.25
N ARG A 294 8.68 16.23 -1.70
CA ARG A 294 8.96 17.49 -1.01
C ARG A 294 9.96 17.34 0.15
N PRO A 295 9.91 16.31 1.03
CA PRO A 295 10.91 16.17 2.08
C PRO A 295 12.35 15.97 1.56
N ILE A 296 12.52 15.27 0.44
CA ILE A 296 13.83 15.12 -0.20
C ILE A 296 14.25 16.44 -0.85
N GLN A 297 13.32 17.11 -1.53
CA GLN A 297 13.55 18.43 -2.12
C GLN A 297 14.03 19.44 -1.06
N GLU A 298 13.33 19.57 0.06
CA GLU A 298 13.68 20.52 1.14
C GLU A 298 15.04 20.19 1.77
N LYS A 299 15.41 18.90 1.77
CA LYS A 299 16.72 18.45 2.25
C LYS A 299 17.86 18.85 1.31
N VAL A 300 17.65 18.77 -0.01
CA VAL A 300 18.72 18.98 -1.00
C VAL A 300 18.81 20.43 -1.50
N PHE A 301 17.68 21.13 -1.62
CA PHE A 301 17.61 22.54 -1.99
C PHE A 301 17.30 23.39 -0.75
N ILE A 302 18.29 23.46 0.15
CA ILE A 302 18.17 24.19 1.41
C ILE A 302 17.74 25.64 1.14
N GLY A 303 16.66 26.05 1.78
CA GLY A 303 16.09 27.40 1.65
C GLY A 303 14.92 27.50 0.66
N TYR A 304 14.65 26.48 -0.14
CA TYR A 304 13.43 26.40 -0.95
C TYR A 304 12.33 25.63 -0.21
N TYR A 305 11.20 26.30 0.02
CA TYR A 305 10.03 25.75 0.71
C TYR A 305 8.76 26.08 -0.06
N HIS A 306 7.97 25.06 -0.39
CA HIS A 306 6.66 25.22 -1.01
C HIS A 306 5.76 24.06 -0.59
N ARG A 307 4.66 24.37 0.11
CA ARG A 307 3.61 23.40 0.48
C ARG A 307 2.22 24.05 0.34
N PRO A 308 1.24 23.40 -0.30
CA PRO A 308 1.36 22.11 -1.00
C PRO A 308 2.25 22.23 -2.25
N VAL A 309 2.78 21.10 -2.70
CA VAL A 309 3.39 20.96 -4.02
C VAL A 309 2.33 21.20 -5.08
N GLU A 310 2.65 22.03 -6.08
CA GLU A 310 1.78 22.30 -7.22
C GLU A 310 2.35 21.64 -8.49
N SER A 311 1.50 20.94 -9.24
CA SER A 311 1.86 20.42 -10.56
C SER A 311 0.61 20.18 -11.39
N SER A 312 0.62 20.66 -12.63
CA SER A 312 -0.41 20.38 -13.63
C SER A 312 0.07 19.41 -14.72
N MET A 313 1.36 19.09 -14.71
CA MET A 313 2.06 18.33 -15.75
C MET A 313 2.73 17.13 -15.08
N MET A 314 1.96 16.06 -14.93
CA MET A 314 2.36 14.77 -14.34
C MET A 314 1.92 13.67 -15.30
N PHE A 315 2.87 12.97 -15.89
CA PHE A 315 2.59 12.06 -16.98
C PHE A 315 3.63 10.95 -17.08
N VAL A 316 3.20 9.81 -17.64
CA VAL A 316 4.11 8.72 -18.03
C VAL A 316 4.41 8.87 -19.50
N VAL A 317 5.70 8.85 -19.85
CA VAL A 317 6.18 8.87 -21.24
C VAL A 317 6.61 7.47 -21.64
N ARG A 318 6.33 7.11 -22.89
CA ARG A 318 6.79 5.87 -23.52
C ARG A 318 7.69 6.15 -24.72
N TYR A 319 8.93 5.72 -24.64
CA TYR A 319 9.86 5.78 -25.77
C TYR A 319 10.03 4.43 -26.45
N ARG A 320 9.92 4.43 -27.79
CA ARG A 320 10.14 3.26 -28.63
C ARG A 320 10.85 3.61 -29.93
N PRO A 321 11.66 2.70 -30.51
CA PRO A 321 12.34 2.94 -31.79
C PRO A 321 11.39 3.20 -32.97
N ASP A 322 10.22 2.56 -32.96
CA ASP A 322 9.21 2.60 -34.02
C ASP A 322 8.19 3.74 -33.84
N GLU A 323 8.27 4.50 -32.75
CA GLU A 323 7.41 5.64 -32.44
C GLU A 323 8.27 6.89 -32.21
N GLN A 324 8.23 7.43 -30.99
CA GLN A 324 9.14 8.48 -30.54
C GLN A 324 10.25 7.83 -29.70
N SER A 325 11.49 7.89 -30.18
CA SER A 325 12.61 7.20 -29.53
C SER A 325 13.48 8.11 -28.65
N PHE A 326 13.40 9.43 -28.83
CA PHE A 326 14.24 10.42 -28.16
C PHE A 326 13.46 11.71 -27.88
N LEU A 327 14.04 12.59 -27.07
CA LEU A 327 13.50 13.92 -26.81
C LEU A 327 14.60 14.97 -26.99
N ARG A 328 14.35 15.95 -27.87
CA ARG A 328 15.31 17.01 -28.20
C ARG A 328 15.69 17.85 -26.97
N PRO A 329 16.84 18.55 -26.99
CA PRO A 329 17.22 19.48 -25.93
C PRO A 329 16.13 20.50 -25.59
N HIS A 330 15.76 20.62 -24.31
CA HIS A 330 14.74 21.55 -23.84
C HIS A 330 14.92 21.94 -22.37
N HIS A 331 14.06 22.85 -21.90
CA HIS A 331 13.85 23.16 -20.49
C HIS A 331 12.43 22.81 -20.12
N ASP A 332 12.24 22.44 -18.86
CA ASP A 332 10.91 22.17 -18.33
C ASP A 332 10.25 23.46 -17.85
N ALA A 333 8.94 23.49 -17.94
CA ALA A 333 8.14 24.58 -17.40
C ALA A 333 7.92 24.40 -15.89
N SER A 334 8.98 24.20 -15.12
CA SER A 334 8.95 23.93 -13.67
C SER A 334 10.02 24.70 -12.91
N THR A 335 9.85 24.85 -11.60
CA THR A 335 10.96 25.23 -10.73
C THR A 335 11.96 24.08 -10.64
N PHE A 336 11.47 22.88 -10.34
CA PHE A 336 12.24 21.64 -10.43
C PHE A 336 11.37 20.53 -11.02
N SER A 337 12.01 19.54 -11.61
CA SER A 337 11.36 18.36 -12.18
C SER A 337 11.80 17.11 -11.44
N ILE A 338 10.93 16.11 -11.45
CA ILE A 338 11.30 14.73 -11.14
C ILE A 338 11.09 13.85 -12.38
N ASP A 339 12.05 12.96 -12.63
CA ASP A 339 12.02 11.95 -13.70
C ASP A 339 12.33 10.58 -13.09
N ILE A 340 11.34 9.68 -13.07
CA ILE A 340 11.42 8.37 -12.43
C ILE A 340 11.53 7.29 -13.51
N ALA A 341 12.57 6.46 -13.44
CA ALA A 341 12.71 5.30 -14.30
C ALA A 341 11.73 4.19 -13.89
N LEU A 342 10.82 3.78 -14.77
CA LEU A 342 9.79 2.79 -14.45
C LEU A 342 10.17 1.36 -14.85
N ASN A 343 11.11 1.16 -15.76
CA ASN A 343 11.53 -0.17 -16.19
C ASN A 343 13.03 -0.26 -16.47
N LYS A 344 13.53 -1.48 -16.72
CA LYS A 344 14.95 -1.83 -16.61
C LYS A 344 15.67 -1.83 -17.95
N ARG A 345 16.72 -1.03 -18.06
CA ARG A 345 17.64 -1.08 -19.20
C ARG A 345 18.36 -2.43 -19.29
N GLY A 346 18.54 -2.93 -20.51
CA GLY A 346 19.15 -4.23 -20.80
C GLY A 346 18.20 -5.42 -20.63
N VAL A 347 17.01 -5.20 -20.06
CA VAL A 347 15.94 -6.22 -19.96
C VAL A 347 14.75 -5.79 -20.82
N ASP A 348 14.20 -4.61 -20.56
CA ASP A 348 12.99 -4.11 -21.21
C ASP A 348 13.29 -3.21 -22.42
N TYR A 349 14.45 -2.55 -22.41
CA TYR A 349 14.90 -1.66 -23.49
C TYR A 349 16.44 -1.56 -23.60
N GLU A 350 16.93 -1.08 -24.75
CA GLU A 350 18.33 -0.71 -24.98
C GLU A 350 18.43 0.77 -25.40
N GLY A 351 19.61 1.39 -25.22
CA GLY A 351 19.77 2.84 -25.40
C GLY A 351 19.22 3.64 -24.22
N GLY A 352 18.72 4.85 -24.46
CA GLY A 352 18.10 5.71 -23.45
C GLY A 352 19.08 6.45 -22.54
N GLY A 353 18.51 7.07 -21.50
CA GLY A 353 19.21 7.96 -20.56
C GLY A 353 18.87 9.43 -20.78
N VAL A 354 19.48 10.29 -19.98
CA VAL A 354 19.28 11.74 -20.02
C VAL A 354 20.64 12.42 -20.06
N ARG A 355 20.80 13.40 -20.95
CA ARG A 355 22.02 14.22 -21.03
C ARG A 355 21.70 15.67 -20.70
N TYR A 356 22.41 16.21 -19.71
CA TYR A 356 22.35 17.61 -19.32
C TYR A 356 23.42 18.38 -20.09
N THR A 357 22.98 19.15 -21.09
CA THR A 357 23.85 19.67 -22.16
C THR A 357 24.89 20.66 -21.64
N ARG A 358 24.48 21.56 -20.72
CA ARG A 358 25.38 22.56 -20.11
C ARG A 358 26.55 21.95 -19.33
N TYR A 359 26.36 20.76 -18.77
CA TYR A 359 27.37 20.08 -17.96
C TYR A 359 28.11 18.98 -18.73
N ASN A 360 27.72 18.70 -19.97
CA ASN A 360 28.15 17.52 -20.73
C ASN A 360 28.11 16.24 -19.89
N CYS A 361 27.07 16.12 -19.07
CA CYS A 361 26.90 15.02 -18.13
C CYS A 361 25.73 14.14 -18.59
N THR A 362 25.97 12.83 -18.65
CA THR A 362 24.98 11.84 -19.09
C THR A 362 24.69 10.89 -17.95
N VAL A 363 23.41 10.77 -17.61
CA VAL A 363 22.90 9.85 -16.60
C VAL A 363 22.19 8.71 -17.31
N ALA A 364 22.50 7.47 -16.93
CA ALA A 364 21.88 6.29 -17.53
C ALA A 364 20.38 6.21 -17.20
N ALA A 365 19.98 6.68 -16.01
CA ALA A 365 18.60 6.75 -15.54
C ALA A 365 17.86 5.41 -15.73
N ASP A 366 18.52 4.32 -15.30
CA ASP A 366 18.11 2.94 -15.59
C ASP A 366 17.84 2.09 -14.35
N GLN A 367 17.96 2.67 -13.15
CA GLN A 367 17.59 2.01 -11.91
C GLN A 367 16.09 2.17 -11.67
N ILE A 368 15.34 1.07 -11.64
CA ILE A 368 13.88 1.08 -11.48
C ILE A 368 13.50 1.75 -10.17
N GLY A 369 12.53 2.66 -10.24
CA GLY A 369 11.96 3.36 -9.09
C GLY A 369 12.84 4.45 -8.48
N TYR A 370 14.00 4.71 -9.10
CA TYR A 370 14.83 5.86 -8.76
C TYR A 370 14.34 7.10 -9.49
N ALA A 371 14.39 8.21 -8.78
CA ALA A 371 14.01 9.53 -9.26
C ALA A 371 15.27 10.38 -9.46
N MET A 372 15.36 11.01 -10.63
CA MET A 372 16.21 12.18 -10.83
C MET A 372 15.44 13.43 -10.44
N MET A 373 16.01 14.29 -9.60
CA MET A 373 15.47 15.60 -9.24
C MET A 373 16.44 16.70 -9.64
N PHE A 374 15.97 17.68 -10.41
CA PHE A 374 16.81 18.74 -10.96
C PHE A 374 16.01 20.03 -11.26
N PRO A 375 16.65 21.22 -11.29
CA PRO A 375 15.99 22.47 -11.68
C PRO A 375 15.45 22.44 -13.11
N GLY A 376 14.19 22.82 -13.34
CA GLY A 376 13.58 22.73 -14.68
C GLY A 376 13.98 23.85 -15.64
N ARG A 377 14.19 25.05 -15.10
CA ARG A 377 14.46 26.28 -15.85
C ARG A 377 15.92 26.68 -15.84
N LEU A 378 16.32 27.44 -16.87
CA LEU A 378 17.59 28.16 -17.03
C LEU A 378 18.86 27.30 -17.11
N THR A 379 19.09 26.41 -16.15
CA THR A 379 20.40 25.81 -15.89
C THR A 379 20.53 24.36 -16.35
N HIS A 380 19.45 23.60 -16.43
CA HIS A 380 19.49 22.18 -16.77
C HIS A 380 18.76 21.91 -18.09
N GLN A 381 19.23 22.54 -19.16
CA GLN A 381 18.81 22.13 -20.49
C GLN A 381 19.22 20.66 -20.68
N HIS A 382 18.27 19.81 -21.02
CA HIS A 382 18.51 18.38 -21.08
C HIS A 382 17.83 17.75 -22.30
N GLU A 383 18.35 16.60 -22.72
CA GLU A 383 17.83 15.79 -23.82
C GLU A 383 17.64 14.34 -23.39
N GLY A 384 16.56 13.71 -23.87
CA GLY A 384 16.31 12.28 -23.70
C GLY A 384 17.02 11.52 -24.80
N LEU A 385 18.00 10.69 -24.44
CA LEU A 385 18.80 9.95 -25.41
C LEU A 385 17.97 8.84 -26.12
N PRO A 386 18.31 8.49 -27.37
CA PRO A 386 17.52 7.54 -28.15
C PRO A 386 17.41 6.15 -27.50
N THR A 387 16.18 5.66 -27.36
CA THR A 387 15.87 4.25 -27.10
C THR A 387 16.02 3.47 -28.40
N THR A 388 16.94 2.51 -28.44
CA THR A 388 17.33 1.81 -29.68
C THR A 388 16.62 0.46 -29.86
N LYS A 389 16.07 -0.10 -28.79
CA LYS A 389 15.31 -1.36 -28.79
C LYS A 389 14.35 -1.41 -27.60
N GLY A 390 13.26 -2.16 -27.74
CA GLY A 390 12.28 -2.36 -26.66
C GLY A 390 11.51 -1.08 -26.35
N THR A 391 11.04 -0.97 -25.12
CA THR A 391 10.19 0.15 -24.69
C THR A 391 10.70 0.71 -23.36
N ARG A 392 10.99 2.01 -23.31
CA ARG A 392 11.40 2.71 -22.08
C ARG A 392 10.21 3.50 -21.54
N TYR A 393 9.88 3.31 -20.26
CA TYR A 393 8.87 4.10 -19.57
C TYR A 393 9.52 4.97 -18.50
N ILE A 394 9.10 6.23 -18.42
CA ILE A 394 9.46 7.15 -17.36
C ILE A 394 8.23 7.88 -16.83
N LEU A 395 8.23 8.23 -15.55
CA LEU A 395 7.20 9.08 -14.94
C LEU A 395 7.81 10.45 -14.64
N VAL A 396 7.27 11.47 -15.28
CA VAL A 396 7.76 12.84 -15.19
C VAL A 396 6.75 13.69 -14.44
N SER A 397 7.23 14.61 -13.61
CA SER A 397 6.40 15.66 -13.02
C SER A 397 7.15 16.98 -13.00
N PHE A 398 6.50 18.00 -13.56
CA PHE A 398 6.97 19.39 -13.52
C PHE A 398 6.41 20.05 -12.27
N VAL A 399 7.29 20.36 -11.33
CA VAL A 399 6.90 20.74 -9.97
C VAL A 399 7.08 22.25 -9.75
N ASN A 400 6.05 22.86 -9.18
CA ASN A 400 5.94 24.30 -8.90
C ASN A 400 6.24 25.16 -10.15
N PRO A 401 5.42 25.07 -11.21
CA PRO A 401 5.61 25.78 -12.47
C PRO A 401 5.60 27.32 -12.37
#